data_AF-N1ZBQ8-F1
#
_entry.id   AF-N1ZBQ8-F1
#
_cell.length_a   1.000
_cell.length_b   1.000
_cell.length_c   1.000
_cell.angle_alpha   90.00
_cell.angle_beta   90.00
_cell.angle_gamma   90.00
#
_symmetry.space_group_name_H-M   'P 1'
#
loop_
_entity.id
_entity.type
_entity.pdbx_description
1 polymer ?
#
loop_
_entity_poly.entity_id
_entity_poly.type
_entity_poly.pdbx_seq_one_letter_code
_entity_poly.pdbx_strand_id
1 'polypeptide(L)'
;MYLYYCIHTKDICLNWETEIIEKCIEETNMFLKTYEGNYEGIDFFCLLSLMKVKDWDRWNDKDYDYKKTNYISIITSYSKGKIPEQSIKIMKRLSKVLSEDVLLDE
;
A
#
# COMPACT_ATOMS: atom_id res chain seq x y z
N MET A 1 -16.25 -9.48 -2.84
CA MET A 1 -15.27 -9.32 -3.92
C MET A 1 -14.05 -8.66 -3.32
N TYR A 2 -12.85 -8.91 -3.85
CA TYR A 2 -11.66 -8.15 -3.47
C TYR A 2 -11.38 -7.13 -4.56
N LEU A 3 -10.92 -5.96 -4.16
CA LEU A 3 -10.41 -4.93 -5.06
C LEU A 3 -8.92 -4.76 -4.79
N TYR A 4 -8.19 -4.60 -5.88
CA TYR A 4 -6.75 -4.40 -5.90
C TYR A 4 -6.51 -2.94 -6.28
N TYR A 5 -5.74 -2.26 -5.45
CA TYR A 5 -5.32 -0.89 -5.68
C TYR A 5 -3.81 -0.83 -5.56
N CYS A 6 -3.23 0.16 -6.20
CA CYS A 6 -1.82 0.46 -6.06
C CYS A 6 -1.56 1.96 -5.92
N ILE A 7 -0.42 2.27 -5.31
CA ILE A 7 0.20 3.59 -5.37
C ILE A 7 1.62 3.33 -5.82
N HIS A 8 2.01 3.86 -6.97
CA HIS A 8 3.37 3.73 -7.46
C HIS A 8 3.88 5.07 -7.98
N THR A 9 5.20 5.21 -8.03
CA THR A 9 5.82 6.40 -8.62
C THR A 9 5.55 6.46 -10.11
N LYS A 10 5.55 7.66 -10.69
CA LYS A 10 5.40 7.86 -12.14
C LYS A 10 6.51 7.22 -12.98
N ASP A 11 7.70 7.12 -12.43
CA ASP A 11 8.87 6.50 -13.06
C ASP A 11 9.47 5.48 -12.09
N ILE A 12 9.92 4.35 -12.63
CA ILE A 12 10.41 3.21 -11.84
C ILE A 12 11.74 3.48 -11.12
N CYS A 13 12.53 4.44 -11.62
CA CYS A 13 13.78 4.87 -11.01
C CYS A 13 13.56 5.78 -9.79
N LEU A 14 12.36 6.35 -9.64
CA LEU A 14 11.99 7.13 -8.47
C LEU A 14 11.63 6.22 -7.31
N ASN A 15 11.90 6.68 -6.09
CA ASN A 15 11.63 5.93 -4.87
C ASN A 15 11.27 6.90 -3.75
N TRP A 16 10.39 6.47 -2.87
CA TRP A 16 10.15 7.07 -1.57
C TRP A 16 10.99 6.37 -0.49
N GLU A 17 11.17 7.05 0.63
CA GLU A 17 11.78 6.46 1.83
C GLU A 17 10.79 5.50 2.49
N THR A 18 11.17 4.23 2.61
CA THR A 18 10.29 3.18 3.17
C THR A 18 9.84 3.51 4.59
N GLU A 19 10.74 4.05 5.43
CA GLU A 19 10.44 4.44 6.81
C GLU A 19 9.30 5.46 6.93
N ILE A 20 9.21 6.41 5.99
CA ILE A 20 8.12 7.41 5.99
C ILE A 20 6.76 6.72 5.77
N ILE A 21 6.73 5.70 4.92
CA ILE A 21 5.51 4.94 4.59
C ILE A 21 5.12 4.05 5.77
N GLU A 22 6.07 3.28 6.30
CA GLU A 22 5.83 2.42 7.46
C GLU A 22 5.30 3.24 8.65
N LYS A 23 5.94 4.38 8.95
CA LYS A 23 5.48 5.30 9.99
C LYS A 23 4.06 5.81 9.72
N CYS A 24 3.73 6.16 8.47
CA CYS A 24 2.37 6.59 8.11
C CYS A 24 1.31 5.52 8.40
N ILE A 25 1.62 4.24 8.11
CA ILE A 25 0.74 3.09 8.36
C ILE A 25 0.62 2.85 9.87
N GLU A 26 1.75 2.79 10.57
CA GLU A 26 1.83 2.46 12.00
C GLU A 26 1.14 3.51 12.88
N GLU A 27 1.27 4.80 12.55
CA GLU A 27 0.59 5.90 13.26
C GLU A 27 -0.95 5.82 13.18
N THR A 28 -1.51 5.00 12.28
CA THR A 28 -2.96 4.81 12.24
C THR A 28 -3.50 3.93 13.37
N ASN A 29 -2.67 3.05 13.94
CA ASN A 29 -3.08 1.97 14.84
C ASN A 29 -4.19 1.05 14.26
N MET A 30 -4.37 1.03 12.93
CA MET A 30 -5.40 0.20 12.27
C MET A 30 -4.85 -1.12 11.72
N PHE A 31 -3.52 -1.26 11.69
CA PHE A 31 -2.82 -2.34 11.01
C PHE A 31 -1.88 -3.08 11.97
N LEU A 32 -1.78 -4.39 11.79
CA LEU A 32 -0.75 -5.24 12.36
C LEU A 32 0.33 -5.48 11.30
N LYS A 33 1.60 -5.29 11.66
CA LYS A 33 2.73 -5.68 10.80
C LYS A 33 2.87 -7.21 10.84
N THR A 34 2.67 -7.87 9.70
CA THR A 34 2.75 -9.34 9.60
C THR A 34 4.16 -9.80 9.31
N TYR A 35 4.88 -9.08 8.45
CA TYR A 35 6.30 -9.25 8.13
C TYR A 35 6.86 -7.93 7.57
N GLU A 36 8.14 -7.90 7.22
CA GLU A 36 8.77 -6.68 6.68
C GLU A 36 8.01 -6.16 5.45
N GLY A 37 7.68 -4.86 5.45
CA GLY A 37 6.91 -4.21 4.41
C GLY A 37 5.44 -4.62 4.27
N ASN A 38 4.92 -5.48 5.16
CA ASN A 38 3.60 -6.08 4.98
C ASN A 38 2.71 -5.93 6.21
N TYR A 39 1.46 -5.53 5.96
CA TYR A 39 0.52 -5.13 6.99
C TYR A 39 -0.89 -5.68 6.72
N GLU A 40 -1.57 -6.10 7.78
CA GLU A 40 -2.95 -6.58 7.75
C GLU A 40 -3.84 -5.71 8.65
N GLY A 41 -5.03 -5.33 8.17
CA GLY A 41 -6.01 -4.59 8.95
C GLY A 41 -6.54 -5.39 10.13
N ILE A 42 -6.58 -4.78 11.33
CA ILE A 42 -6.94 -5.48 12.58
C ILE A 42 -8.42 -5.89 12.62
N ASP A 43 -9.32 -4.94 12.33
CA ASP A 43 -10.78 -5.14 12.40
C ASP A 43 -11.47 -5.07 11.03
N PHE A 44 -10.69 -5.13 9.94
CA PHE A 44 -11.19 -5.03 8.58
C PHE A 44 -10.23 -5.71 7.61
N PHE A 45 -10.77 -6.28 6.53
CA PHE A 45 -9.94 -6.89 5.50
C PHE A 45 -9.27 -5.81 4.65
N CYS A 46 -7.97 -5.62 4.87
CA CYS A 46 -7.08 -4.79 4.06
C CYS A 46 -5.65 -5.30 4.21
N LEU A 47 -5.01 -5.60 3.09
CA LEU A 47 -3.60 -5.98 3.04
C LEU A 47 -2.82 -4.85 2.37
N LEU A 48 -1.66 -4.52 2.92
CA LEU A 48 -0.71 -3.58 2.34
C LEU A 48 0.65 -4.27 2.16
N SER A 49 1.27 -4.08 1.01
CA SER A 49 2.60 -4.62 0.70
C SER A 49 3.47 -3.53 0.07
N LEU A 50 4.61 -3.23 0.72
CA LEU A 50 5.59 -2.26 0.26
C LEU A 50 6.67 -2.96 -0.58
N MET A 51 6.92 -2.43 -1.78
CA MET A 51 7.81 -3.06 -2.75
C MET A 51 8.71 -2.03 -3.45
N LYS A 52 9.88 -2.50 -3.85
CA LYS A 52 10.81 -1.82 -4.76
C LYS A 52 10.85 -2.56 -6.09
N VAL A 53 9.85 -2.26 -6.89
CA VAL A 53 9.61 -2.87 -8.19
C VAL A 53 10.65 -2.38 -9.19
N LYS A 54 11.18 -3.29 -10.01
CA LYS A 54 12.15 -3.00 -11.07
C LYS A 54 11.54 -3.03 -12.47
N ASP A 55 10.35 -3.60 -12.59
CA ASP A 55 9.56 -3.67 -13.80
C ASP A 55 8.08 -3.70 -13.40
N TRP A 56 7.26 -2.76 -13.89
CA TRP A 56 5.84 -2.67 -13.53
C TRP A 56 5.04 -3.91 -13.95
N ASP A 57 5.50 -4.63 -14.98
CA ASP A 57 4.89 -5.88 -15.42
C ASP A 57 5.33 -7.09 -14.56
N ARG A 58 6.28 -6.89 -13.64
CA ARG A 58 6.90 -7.95 -12.83
C ARG A 58 7.23 -7.43 -11.43
N TRP A 59 6.25 -7.53 -10.55
CA TRP A 59 6.40 -7.24 -9.13
C TRP A 59 6.06 -8.46 -8.28
N ASN A 60 6.64 -8.50 -7.09
CA ASN A 60 6.42 -9.55 -6.11
C ASN A 60 6.43 -8.95 -4.71
N ASP A 61 5.60 -9.48 -3.80
CA ASP A 61 5.53 -9.05 -2.40
C ASP A 61 6.85 -9.25 -1.62
N LYS A 62 7.77 -10.06 -2.19
CA LYS A 62 9.14 -10.25 -1.68
C LYS A 62 10.14 -9.19 -2.15
N ASP A 63 9.76 -8.25 -3.01
CA ASP A 63 10.63 -7.17 -3.50
C ASP A 63 10.76 -6.02 -2.47
N TYR A 64 10.62 -6.32 -1.18
CA TYR A 64 10.77 -5.35 -0.10
C TYR A 64 12.22 -4.84 -0.01
N ASP A 65 12.36 -3.52 0.19
CA ASP A 65 13.63 -2.86 0.50
C ASP A 65 13.40 -1.84 1.61
N TYR A 66 14.09 -2.03 2.74
CA TYR A 66 13.94 -1.21 3.95
C TYR A 66 14.33 0.26 3.77
N LYS A 67 14.99 0.63 2.66
CA LYS A 67 15.34 2.02 2.34
C LYS A 67 14.45 2.63 1.29
N LYS A 68 14.02 1.84 0.30
CA LYS A 68 13.40 2.34 -0.92
C LYS A 68 12.12 1.60 -1.24
N THR A 69 11.04 2.33 -1.42
CA THR A 69 9.77 1.81 -1.93
C THR A 69 9.35 2.65 -3.12
N ASN A 70 8.86 2.02 -4.19
CA ASN A 70 8.29 2.73 -5.33
C ASN A 70 6.92 2.19 -5.74
N TYR A 71 6.42 1.18 -5.01
CA TYR A 71 5.13 0.56 -5.22
C TYR A 71 4.52 0.13 -3.89
N ILE A 72 3.23 0.39 -3.72
CA ILE A 72 2.41 -0.10 -2.61
C ILE A 72 1.25 -0.85 -3.21
N SER A 73 1.15 -2.16 -2.94
CA SER A 73 -0.06 -2.93 -3.24
C SER A 73 -1.04 -2.81 -2.08
N ILE A 74 -2.32 -2.64 -2.40
CA ILE A 74 -3.40 -2.49 -1.44
C ILE A 74 -4.56 -3.40 -1.86
N ILE A 75 -4.83 -4.44 -1.08
CA ILE A 75 -5.94 -5.37 -1.35
C ILE A 75 -7.00 -5.15 -0.28
N THR A 76 -8.23 -4.85 -0.67
CA THR A 76 -9.32 -4.63 0.30
C THR A 76 -10.61 -5.31 -0.13
N SER A 77 -11.50 -5.50 0.83
CA SER A 77 -12.82 -6.06 0.56
C SER A 77 -13.74 -5.02 -0.09
N TYR A 78 -14.57 -5.49 -1.02
CA TYR A 78 -15.69 -4.74 -1.56
C TYR A 78 -16.97 -5.55 -1.35
N SER A 79 -17.86 -5.00 -0.53
CA SER A 79 -19.10 -5.63 -0.12
C SER A 79 -20.24 -4.62 -0.13
N LYS A 80 -21.40 -5.04 -0.66
CA LYS A 80 -22.62 -4.20 -0.73
C LYS A 80 -22.38 -2.82 -1.36
N GLY A 81 -21.53 -2.76 -2.39
CA GLY A 81 -21.23 -1.53 -3.10
C GLY A 81 -20.23 -0.59 -2.40
N LYS A 82 -19.56 -1.04 -1.33
CA LYS A 82 -18.68 -0.20 -0.49
C LYS A 82 -17.35 -0.86 -0.16
N ILE A 83 -16.32 -0.02 -0.07
CA ILE A 83 -15.00 -0.33 0.51
C ILE A 83 -15.03 0.05 1.99
N PRO A 84 -14.36 -0.70 2.90
CA PRO A 84 -14.18 -0.30 4.29
C PRO A 84 -13.65 1.13 4.42
N GLU A 85 -14.24 1.92 5.33
CA GLU A 85 -13.84 3.32 5.55
C GLU A 85 -12.38 3.43 6.01
N GLN A 86 -11.89 2.43 6.74
CA GLN A 86 -10.50 2.32 7.19
C GLN A 86 -9.53 2.16 6.01
N SER A 87 -9.89 1.36 5.01
CA SER A 87 -9.11 1.22 3.76
C SER A 87 -9.06 2.55 3.02
N ILE A 88 -10.19 3.24 2.87
CA ILE A 88 -10.23 4.57 2.23
C ILE A 88 -9.37 5.58 3.00
N LYS A 89 -9.40 5.53 4.34
CA LYS A 89 -8.61 6.41 5.20
C LYS A 89 -7.11 6.22 5.01
N ILE A 90 -6.61 4.99 4.96
CA ILE A 90 -5.18 4.74 4.73
C ILE A 90 -4.78 5.12 3.31
N MET A 91 -5.59 4.79 2.29
CA MET A 91 -5.35 5.16 0.89
C MET A 91 -5.17 6.68 0.74
N LYS A 92 -6.06 7.48 1.35
CA LYS A 92 -5.96 8.96 1.35
C LYS A 92 -4.73 9.48 2.09
N ARG A 93 -4.34 8.84 3.20
CA ARG A 93 -3.15 9.25 3.96
C ARG A 93 -1.88 8.98 3.16
N LEU A 94 -1.75 7.79 2.59
CA LEU A 94 -0.62 7.40 1.75
C LEU A 94 -0.51 8.30 0.51
N SER A 95 -1.62 8.50 -0.21
CA SER A 95 -1.67 9.42 -1.36
C SER A 95 -1.15 10.81 -1.01
N LYS A 96 -1.58 11.36 0.14
CA LYS A 96 -1.11 12.67 0.61
C LYS A 96 0.37 12.69 0.96
N VAL A 97 0.86 11.66 1.67
CA VAL A 97 2.27 11.57 2.08
C VAL A 97 3.19 11.42 0.86
N LEU A 98 2.74 10.67 -0.14
CA LEU A 98 3.52 10.34 -1.33
C LEU A 98 3.34 11.34 -2.48
N SER A 99 2.34 12.23 -2.38
CA SER A 99 1.94 13.16 -3.43
C SER A 99 1.57 12.45 -4.74
N GLU A 100 0.95 11.27 -4.64
CA GLU A 100 0.62 10.39 -5.76
C GLU A 100 -0.80 9.84 -5.60
N ASP A 101 -1.45 9.53 -6.72
CA ASP A 101 -2.82 9.05 -6.73
C ASP A 101 -2.91 7.56 -6.42
N VAL A 102 -4.07 7.15 -5.90
CA VAL A 102 -4.41 5.72 -5.72
C VAL A 102 -5.07 5.24 -6.99
N LEU A 103 -4.51 4.21 -7.59
CA LEU A 103 -4.96 3.63 -8.83
C LEU A 103 -5.66 2.30 -8.54
N LEU A 104 -6.76 2.03 -9.24
CA LEU A 104 -7.37 0.69 -9.27
C LEU A 104 -6.53 -0.18 -10.19
N ASP A 105 -6.11 -1.35 -9.70
CA ASP A 105 -5.34 -2.33 -10.45
C ASP A 105 -6.34 -3.36 -11.01
N GLU A 106 -6.38 -3.51 -12.35
CA GLU A 106 -7.37 -4.33 -13.08
C GLU A 106 -7.00 -5.82 -13.18
#